data_AF-A0A8W4F7F2-F1
#
_entry.id   AF-A0A8W4F7F2-F1
#
_cell.length_a   1.000
_cell.length_b   1.000
_cell.length_c   1.000
_cell.angle_alpha   90.00
_cell.angle_beta   90.00
_cell.angle_gamma   90.00
#
_symmetry.space_group_name_H-M   'P 1'
#
loop_
_entity.id
_entity.type
_entity.pdbx_description
1 polymer ?
#
loop_
_entity_poly.entity_id
_entity_poly.type
_entity_poly.pdbx_seq_one_letter_code
_entity_poly.pdbx_strand_id
1 'polypeptide(L)'
;MIKGSIQGEDVTIVNIYAPNTGAPRYIQQILTDIKGDIDENTIIVGDLNTPLTSMDRSSRQKTNKETQALHEALDQMDLIDIYRTFHPKAIEYTFFSTVLGTFSKTDHVLEKAQINKLTLHLKQLKRE
;
A
#
# COMPACT_ATOMS: atom_id res chain seq x y z
N MET A 1 13.56 2.59 7.85
CA MET A 1 14.00 2.19 6.49
C MET A 1 15.14 1.21 6.64
N ILE A 2 15.12 0.11 5.89
CA ILE A 2 16.19 -0.90 5.84
C ILE A 2 16.63 -0.99 4.39
N LYS A 3 17.95 -1.00 4.15
CA LYS A 3 18.54 -1.20 2.83
C LYS A 3 19.26 -2.53 2.80
N GLY A 4 19.17 -3.26 1.69
CA GLY A 4 19.84 -4.52 1.47
C GLY A 4 19.91 -4.85 0.00
N SER A 5 20.33 -6.06 -0.34
CA SER A 5 20.33 -6.53 -1.73
C SER A 5 19.79 -7.95 -1.85
N ILE A 6 19.11 -8.23 -2.95
CA ILE A 6 18.55 -9.54 -3.29
C ILE A 6 19.03 -9.87 -4.69
N GLN A 7 19.77 -10.98 -4.85
CA GLN A 7 20.33 -11.39 -6.14
C GLN A 7 21.19 -10.33 -6.84
N GLY A 8 21.83 -9.43 -6.06
CA GLY A 8 22.65 -8.34 -6.58
C GLY A 8 21.87 -7.08 -6.96
N GLU A 9 20.55 -7.04 -6.78
CA GLU A 9 19.72 -5.84 -6.91
C GLU A 9 19.52 -5.20 -5.54
N ASP A 10 19.78 -3.90 -5.42
CA ASP A 10 19.55 -3.15 -4.18
C ASP A 10 18.05 -2.99 -3.92
N VAL A 11 17.61 -3.19 -2.68
CA VAL A 11 16.22 -3.10 -2.24
C VAL A 11 16.12 -2.25 -0.99
N THR A 12 15.15 -1.35 -0.97
CA THR A 12 14.82 -0.53 0.19
C THR A 12 13.46 -0.95 0.74
N ILE A 13 13.39 -1.29 2.03
CA ILE A 13 12.13 -1.59 2.72
C ILE A 13 11.81 -0.46 3.70
N VAL A 14 10.62 0.11 3.57
CA VAL A 14 10.06 1.11 4.48
C VAL A 14 8.86 0.50 5.17
N ASN A 15 8.87 0.43 6.51
CA ASN A 15 7.72 -0.01 7.29
C ASN A 15 7.04 1.21 7.91
N ILE A 16 5.74 1.40 7.64
CA ILE A 16 4.93 2.52 8.12
C ILE A 16 3.82 1.99 9.04
N TYR A 17 3.73 2.53 10.24
CA TYR A 17 2.60 2.34 11.14
C TYR A 17 1.90 3.67 11.35
N ALA A 18 0.68 3.79 10.82
CA ALA A 18 -0.10 5.01 10.95
C ALA A 18 -0.91 5.03 12.25
N PRO A 19 -1.13 6.19 12.87
CA PRO A 19 -2.04 6.31 14.01
C PRO A 19 -3.50 6.08 13.59
N ASN A 20 -4.33 5.55 14.49
CA ASN A 20 -5.77 5.33 14.22
C ASN A 20 -6.52 6.59 13.77
N THR A 21 -6.11 7.76 14.27
CA THR A 21 -6.73 9.06 13.96
C THR A 21 -5.84 9.84 13.00
N GLY A 22 -6.42 10.33 11.90
CA GLY A 22 -5.69 11.14 10.92
C GLY A 22 -4.67 10.37 10.10
N ALA A 23 -4.76 9.03 10.07
CA ALA A 23 -3.87 8.15 9.30
C ALA A 23 -3.63 8.60 7.85
N PRO A 24 -4.66 8.97 7.04
CA PRO A 24 -4.41 9.32 5.65
C PRO A 24 -3.45 10.51 5.49
N ARG A 25 -3.65 11.55 6.33
CA ARG A 25 -2.81 12.74 6.35
C ARG A 25 -1.40 12.44 6.86
N TYR A 26 -1.28 11.60 7.89
CA TYR A 26 0.01 11.17 8.43
C TYR A 26 0.85 10.44 7.38
N ILE A 27 0.25 9.49 6.66
CA ILE A 27 0.92 8.73 5.61
C ILE A 27 1.33 9.65 4.46
N GLN A 28 0.43 10.53 4.01
CA GLN A 28 0.73 11.51 2.96
C GLN A 28 1.94 12.38 3.34
N GLN A 29 2.04 12.80 4.59
CA GLN A 29 3.18 13.57 5.07
C GLN A 29 4.47 12.74 5.04
N ILE A 30 4.45 11.52 5.60
CA ILE A 30 5.63 10.64 5.58
C ILE A 30 6.12 10.39 4.15
N LEU A 31 5.22 10.02 3.24
CA LEU A 31 5.56 9.76 1.83
C LEU A 31 6.15 10.99 1.16
N THR A 32 5.69 12.18 1.54
CA THR A 32 6.24 13.45 1.05
C THR A 32 7.64 13.69 1.59
N ASP A 33 7.85 13.47 2.89
CA ASP A 33 9.13 13.69 3.58
C ASP A 33 10.22 12.75 3.05
N ILE A 34 9.86 11.50 2.76
CA ILE A 34 10.79 10.49 2.23
C ILE A 34 10.79 10.39 0.70
N LYS A 35 10.09 11.29 -0.01
CA LYS A 35 9.92 11.20 -1.48
C LYS A 35 11.26 11.08 -2.22
N GLY A 36 12.30 11.77 -1.74
CA GLY A 36 13.64 11.72 -2.33
C GLY A 36 14.37 10.38 -2.13
N ASP A 37 13.93 9.58 -1.16
CA ASP A 37 14.49 8.25 -0.87
C ASP A 37 13.71 7.11 -1.52
N ILE A 38 12.54 7.39 -2.13
CA ILE A 38 11.71 6.38 -2.81
C ILE A 38 12.18 6.22 -4.26
N ASP A 39 12.85 5.11 -4.53
CA ASP A 39 13.28 4.67 -5.87
C ASP A 39 12.42 3.51 -6.41
N GLU A 40 12.81 2.95 -7.56
CA GLU A 40 12.11 1.85 -8.24
C GLU A 40 12.12 0.54 -7.41
N ASN A 41 13.09 0.38 -6.51
CA ASN A 41 13.28 -0.82 -5.69
C ASN A 41 12.80 -0.64 -4.25
N THR A 42 12.03 0.43 -4.01
CA THR A 42 11.48 0.73 -2.69
C THR A 42 10.14 0.02 -2.50
N ILE A 43 10.08 -0.84 -1.49
CA ILE A 43 8.86 -1.51 -1.03
C ILE A 43 8.42 -0.86 0.28
N ILE A 44 7.21 -0.31 0.28
CA ILE A 44 6.59 0.26 1.47
C ILE A 44 5.58 -0.75 1.99
N VAL A 45 5.75 -1.18 3.23
CA VAL A 45 4.86 -2.13 3.91
C VAL A 45 4.31 -1.50 5.17
N GLY A 46 3.16 -1.97 5.63
CA GLY A 46 2.74 -1.75 7.01
C GLY A 46 1.25 -1.49 7.16
N ASP A 47 0.87 -1.25 8.41
CA ASP A 47 -0.49 -0.93 8.81
C ASP A 47 -0.74 0.57 8.64
N LEU A 48 -1.47 0.90 7.58
CA LEU A 48 -1.84 2.26 7.25
C LEU A 48 -3.06 2.74 8.04
N ASN A 49 -3.73 1.86 8.80
CA ASN A 49 -4.99 2.17 9.49
C ASN A 49 -6.04 2.85 8.58
N THR A 50 -5.92 2.67 7.26
CA THR A 50 -6.72 3.38 6.25
C THR A 50 -6.99 2.45 5.07
N PRO A 51 -8.26 2.09 4.82
CA PRO A 51 -8.65 1.46 3.57
C PRO A 51 -8.47 2.43 2.39
N LEU A 52 -7.69 2.06 1.37
CA LEU A 52 -7.37 2.94 0.22
C LEU A 52 -8.52 3.06 -0.79
N THR A 53 -9.36 2.04 -0.90
CA THR A 53 -10.49 1.97 -1.83
C THR A 53 -11.77 1.57 -1.10
N SER A 54 -12.94 1.78 -1.73
CA SER A 54 -14.21 1.24 -1.20
C SER A 54 -14.20 -0.30 -1.16
N MET A 55 -13.38 -0.94 -2.00
CA MET A 55 -13.24 -2.39 -2.03
C MET A 55 -12.52 -2.94 -0.80
N ASP A 56 -11.73 -2.11 -0.13
CA ASP A 56 -11.02 -2.46 1.10
C ASP A 56 -11.93 -2.47 2.34
N ARG A 57 -13.20 -2.09 2.20
CA ARG A 57 -14.20 -2.11 3.28
C ARG A 57 -15.31 -3.11 3.00
N SER A 58 -15.72 -3.88 3.99
CA SER A 58 -16.89 -4.77 3.86
C SER A 58 -18.19 -4.01 3.63
N SER A 59 -18.30 -2.80 4.19
CA SER A 59 -19.45 -1.92 4.00
C SER A 59 -19.53 -1.29 2.61
N ARG A 60 -18.46 -1.38 1.80
CA ARG A 60 -18.31 -0.69 0.50
C ARG A 60 -18.55 0.82 0.54
N GLN A 61 -18.50 1.42 1.74
CA GLN A 61 -18.66 2.86 1.90
C GLN A 61 -17.59 3.61 1.12
N LYS A 62 -17.98 4.75 0.54
CA LYS A 62 -17.07 5.64 -0.17
C LYS A 62 -15.95 6.11 0.77
N THR A 63 -14.74 6.23 0.23
CA THR A 63 -13.60 6.82 0.93
C THR A 63 -13.85 8.30 1.25
N ASN A 64 -13.25 8.79 2.33
CA ASN A 64 -13.38 10.19 2.71
C ASN A 64 -12.41 11.06 1.88
N LYS A 65 -12.49 12.39 2.02
CA LYS A 65 -11.64 13.33 1.27
C LYS A 65 -10.15 13.18 1.56
N GLU A 66 -9.78 12.87 2.80
CA GLU A 66 -8.36 12.69 3.19
C GLU A 66 -7.77 11.43 2.55
N THR A 67 -8.52 10.32 2.55
CA THR A 67 -8.15 9.09 1.85
C THR A 67 -8.06 9.33 0.34
N GLN A 68 -8.95 10.13 -0.23
CA GLN A 68 -8.87 10.49 -1.65
C GLN A 68 -7.60 11.31 -1.95
N ALA A 69 -7.25 12.28 -1.12
CA ALA A 69 -6.01 13.04 -1.26
C ALA A 69 -4.76 12.15 -1.09
N LEU A 70 -4.81 11.15 -0.20
CA LEU A 70 -3.75 10.13 -0.10
C LEU A 70 -3.65 9.31 -1.39
N HIS A 71 -4.76 8.85 -1.96
CA HIS A 71 -4.77 8.13 -3.24
C HIS A 71 -4.14 8.97 -4.36
N GLU A 72 -4.51 10.24 -4.47
CA GLU A 72 -3.94 11.15 -5.45
C GLU A 72 -2.42 11.35 -5.25
N ALA A 73 -1.96 11.40 -3.99
CA ALA A 73 -0.52 11.49 -3.69
C ALA A 73 0.23 10.19 -4.06
N LEU A 74 -0.38 9.02 -3.85
CA LEU A 74 0.18 7.74 -4.28
C LEU A 74 0.31 7.69 -5.81
N ASP A 75 -0.74 8.08 -6.53
CA ASP A 75 -0.73 8.15 -8.00
C ASP A 75 0.35 9.11 -8.52
N GLN A 76 0.55 10.27 -7.88
CA GLN A 76 1.60 11.23 -8.25
C GLN A 76 3.02 10.71 -7.99
N MET A 77 3.19 9.72 -7.12
CA MET A 77 4.48 9.07 -6.82
C MET A 77 4.65 7.76 -7.60
N ASP A 78 3.70 7.44 -8.48
CA ASP A 78 3.59 6.16 -9.18
C ASP A 78 3.56 4.96 -8.23
N LEU A 79 3.06 5.11 -7.00
CA LEU A 79 2.97 4.02 -6.03
C LEU A 79 1.66 3.24 -6.20
N ILE A 80 1.76 1.92 -6.35
CA ILE A 80 0.63 1.01 -6.51
C ILE A 80 0.52 0.06 -5.32
N ASP A 81 -0.70 -0.29 -4.92
CA ASP A 81 -0.94 -1.41 -4.00
C ASP A 81 -0.78 -2.73 -4.76
N ILE A 82 0.33 -3.41 -4.51
CA ILE A 82 0.72 -4.66 -5.18
C ILE A 82 -0.42 -5.68 -5.08
N TYR A 83 -0.93 -5.91 -3.88
CA TYR A 83 -1.98 -6.90 -3.66
C TYR A 83 -3.23 -6.58 -4.48
N ARG A 84 -3.64 -5.30 -4.52
CA ARG A 84 -4.83 -4.87 -5.26
C ARG A 84 -4.63 -4.91 -6.77
N THR A 85 -3.41 -4.69 -7.26
CA THR A 85 -3.06 -4.89 -8.68
C THR A 85 -3.24 -6.34 -9.13
N PHE A 86 -2.87 -7.30 -8.28
CA PHE A 86 -3.03 -8.73 -8.57
C PHE A 86 -4.44 -9.25 -8.32
N HIS A 87 -5.15 -8.68 -7.36
CA HIS A 87 -6.44 -9.14 -6.89
C HIS A 87 -7.49 -8.00 -6.87
N PRO A 88 -7.81 -7.41 -8.03
CA PRO A 88 -8.64 -6.19 -8.11
C PRO A 88 -10.07 -6.40 -7.57
N LYS A 89 -10.55 -7.64 -7.56
CA LYS A 89 -11.91 -7.99 -7.09
C LYS A 89 -11.93 -8.83 -5.80
N ALA A 90 -10.78 -9.15 -5.20
CA ALA A 90 -10.75 -9.98 -4.01
C ALA A 90 -11.39 -9.27 -2.81
N ILE A 91 -12.11 -10.07 -2.02
CA ILE A 91 -12.84 -9.65 -0.83
C ILE A 91 -12.08 -10.24 0.37
N GLU A 92 -10.89 -9.72 0.60
CA GLU A 92 -10.01 -10.12 1.71
C GLU A 92 -9.70 -8.89 2.56
N TYR A 93 -9.64 -9.11 3.88
CA TYR A 93 -9.54 -8.08 4.90
C TYR A 93 -8.49 -8.48 5.92
N THR A 94 -7.86 -7.50 6.56
CA THR A 94 -6.80 -7.72 7.54
C THR A 94 -7.19 -7.30 8.96
N PHE A 95 -8.29 -6.56 9.11
CA PHE A 95 -8.79 -6.05 10.38
C PHE A 95 -10.30 -6.24 10.55
N PHE A 96 -10.73 -6.59 11.77
CA PHE A 96 -12.13 -6.62 12.17
C PHE A 96 -12.39 -5.61 13.30
N SER A 97 -13.34 -4.70 13.08
CA SER A 97 -13.81 -3.76 14.08
C SER A 97 -14.99 -4.34 14.84
N THR A 98 -14.79 -4.65 16.13
CA THR A 98 -15.88 -5.10 17.02
C THR A 98 -16.92 -4.01 17.26
N VAL A 99 -16.50 -2.74 17.31
CA VAL A 99 -17.38 -1.59 17.55
C VAL A 99 -18.33 -1.36 16.39
N LEU A 100 -17.84 -1.49 15.16
CA LEU A 100 -18.63 -1.25 13.94
C LEU A 100 -19.21 -2.54 13.34
N GLY A 101 -18.75 -3.70 13.78
CA GLY A 101 -19.11 -4.99 13.19
C GLY A 101 -18.67 -5.14 11.74
N THR A 102 -17.58 -4.47 11.33
CA THR A 102 -17.12 -4.40 9.94
C THR A 102 -15.70 -4.91 9.76
N PHE A 103 -15.41 -5.38 8.55
CA PHE A 103 -14.08 -5.81 8.14
C PHE A 103 -13.45 -4.76 7.24
N SER A 104 -12.15 -4.58 7.37
CA SER A 104 -11.37 -3.65 6.55
C SER A 104 -9.99 -4.23 6.22
N LYS A 105 -9.46 -3.89 5.04
CA LYS A 105 -8.05 -4.05 4.71
C LYS A 105 -7.34 -2.74 5.09
N THR A 106 -6.42 -2.82 6.04
CA THR A 106 -5.64 -1.66 6.53
C THR A 106 -4.14 -1.88 6.37
N ASP A 107 -3.70 -3.13 6.16
CA ASP A 107 -2.33 -3.46 5.81
C ASP A 107 -2.15 -3.38 4.29
N HIS A 108 -1.11 -2.66 3.88
CA HIS A 108 -0.81 -2.42 2.47
C HIS A 108 0.66 -2.70 2.17
N VAL A 109 0.88 -3.14 0.93
CA VAL A 109 2.21 -3.29 0.34
C VAL A 109 2.21 -2.44 -0.92
N LEU A 110 3.00 -1.37 -0.91
CA LEU A 110 3.12 -0.40 -1.98
C LEU A 110 4.49 -0.49 -2.64
N GLU A 111 4.52 -0.29 -3.95
CA GLU A 111 5.73 -0.30 -4.78
C GLU A 111 5.53 0.65 -5.96
N LYS A 112 6.61 1.15 -6.57
CA LYS A 112 6.49 1.94 -7.80
C LYS A 112 5.93 1.10 -8.96
N ALA A 113 5.14 1.72 -9.81
CA ALA A 113 4.41 1.07 -10.91
C ALA A 113 5.32 0.51 -12.02
N GLN A 114 6.59 0.92 -12.07
CA GLN A 114 7.59 0.21 -12.86
C GLN A 114 7.72 -1.20 -12.29
N ILE A 115 7.10 -2.14 -13.00
CA ILE A 115 7.06 -3.55 -12.66
C ILE A 115 8.50 -4.01 -12.42
N ASN A 116 8.88 -4.16 -11.16
CA ASN A 116 10.16 -4.75 -10.81
C ASN A 116 10.29 -6.09 -11.54
N LYS A 117 11.50 -6.41 -12.02
CA LYS A 117 11.78 -7.73 -12.62
C LYS A 117 11.28 -8.85 -11.71
N LEU A 118 11.37 -8.68 -10.39
CA LEU A 118 10.83 -9.57 -9.36
C LEU A 118 9.30 -9.73 -9.47
N THR A 119 8.54 -8.65 -9.60
CA THR A 119 7.07 -8.67 -9.78
C THR A 119 6.68 -9.28 -11.14
N LEU A 120 7.49 -9.08 -12.17
CA LEU A 120 7.34 -9.72 -13.49
C LEU A 120 7.64 -11.23 -13.44
N HIS A 121 8.63 -11.64 -12.65
CA HIS A 121 8.98 -13.04 -12.41
C HIS A 121 7.90 -13.77 -11.59
N LEU A 122 7.35 -13.11 -10.55
CA LEU A 122 6.21 -13.63 -9.79
C LEU A 122 4.95 -13.77 -10.66
N LYS A 123 4.73 -12.88 -11.64
CA LYS A 123 3.68 -13.00 -12.67
C LYS A 123 3.87 -14.19 -13.62
N GLN A 124 5.10 -14.66 -13.80
CA GLN A 124 5.40 -15.84 -14.62
C GLN A 124 5.20 -17.13 -13.81
N LEU A 125 5.56 -17.12 -12.53
CA LEU A 125 5.42 -18.29 -11.64
C LEU A 125 3.97 -18.60 -11.25
N LYS A 126 3.06 -17.61 -11.25
CA LYS A 126 1.62 -17.83 -10.97
C LYS A 126 0.79 -18.21 -12.20
N ARG A 127 1.41 -18.46 -13.35
CA ARG A 127 0.75 -18.84 -14.61
C ARG A 127 0.81 -20.34 -14.94
N GLU A 128 1.34 -21.15 -14.02
CA GLU A 128 1.23 -22.62 -14.00
C GLU A 128 0.15 -23.05 -13.00
#